data_AF-A0A396ITU9-F1
#
_entry.id   AF-A0A396ITU9-F1
#
_cell.length_a   1.000
_cell.length_b   1.000
_cell.length_c   1.000
_cell.angle_alpha   90.00
_cell.angle_beta   90.00
_cell.angle_gamma   90.00
#
_symmetry.space_group_name_H-M   'P 1'
#
loop_
_entity.id
_entity.type
_entity.pdbx_description
1 polymer ?
#
loop_
_entity_poly.entity_id
_entity_poly.type
_entity_poly.pdbx_seq_one_letter_code
_entity_poly.pdbx_strand_id
1 'polypeptide(L)'
;MLNMLVGMRRNLMDFDTLPKGYYGNSTMDAKVVLKVSELDEMPLYEIVKLIKETKNISFTTDYVTNSINSVETNQEEDFSMELEASGAVTVLTEWKHLGFHENIDFGGYEVVNLVPAPCKMLATVDACIFSSPNKLDDHDPSMDGGVRIFTSLPVDAMPKFKDEIEALRFLYSKL
;
A
#
# COMPACT_ATOMS: atom_id res chain seq x y z
N MET A 1 -10.23 -2.86 9.13
CA MET A 1 -8.79 -2.60 9.40
C MET A 1 -8.12 -2.19 8.10
N LEU A 2 -7.35 -1.11 8.14
CA LEU A 2 -6.48 -0.71 7.04
C LEU A 2 -5.04 -1.11 7.41
N ASN A 3 -4.44 -2.03 6.66
CA ASN A 3 -3.02 -2.36 6.77
C ASN A 3 -2.24 -1.65 5.67
N MET A 4 -1.18 -0.93 6.02
CA MET A 4 -0.32 -0.24 5.08
C MET A 4 1.10 -0.78 5.19
N LEU A 5 1.63 -1.26 4.07
CA LEU A 5 3.02 -1.71 4.01
C LEU A 5 3.95 -0.48 3.88
N VAL A 6 4.80 -0.24 4.88
CA VAL A 6 5.67 0.95 4.93
C VAL A 6 7.15 0.57 4.97
N GLY A 7 7.95 1.22 4.12
CA GLY A 7 9.40 0.98 4.07
C GLY A 7 10.12 1.49 5.32
N MET A 8 10.89 0.64 5.99
CA MET A 8 11.57 0.96 7.25
C MET A 8 12.97 1.54 7.01
N ARG A 9 13.61 1.17 5.90
CA ARG A 9 15.05 1.38 5.65
C ARG A 9 15.60 2.78 5.95
N ARG A 10 14.81 3.82 5.65
CA ARG A 10 15.18 5.23 5.83
C ARG A 10 14.43 5.91 6.98
N ASN A 11 13.45 5.22 7.57
CA ASN A 11 12.51 5.79 8.52
C ASN A 11 12.69 5.24 9.94
N LEU A 12 13.40 4.11 10.08
CA LEU A 12 13.67 3.45 11.35
C LEU A 12 14.33 4.42 12.33
N MET A 13 13.71 4.60 13.50
CA MET A 13 14.25 5.44 14.56
C MET A 13 15.26 4.64 15.39
N ASP A 14 16.29 5.32 15.89
CA ASP A 14 17.29 4.79 16.85
C ASP A 14 18.10 3.54 16.43
N PHE A 15 17.93 3.04 15.21
CA PHE A 15 18.75 2.00 14.60
C PHE A 15 19.57 2.57 13.44
N ASP A 16 20.71 1.93 13.16
CA ASP A 16 21.45 2.19 11.93
C ASP A 16 20.61 1.80 10.69
N THR A 17 20.63 2.65 9.67
CA THR A 17 19.91 2.37 8.42
C THR A 17 20.45 1.11 7.76
N LEU A 18 19.56 0.26 7.22
CA LEU A 18 19.97 -0.96 6.52
C LEU A 18 20.89 -0.63 5.33
N PRO A 19 21.99 -1.39 5.14
CA PRO A 19 23.03 -1.07 4.16
C PRO A 19 22.47 -1.07 2.74
N LYS A 20 23.07 -0.27 1.83
CA LYS A 20 22.58 -0.07 0.43
C LYS A 20 22.31 -1.38 -0.34
N GLY A 21 23.05 -2.45 -0.04
CA GLY A 21 22.89 -3.76 -0.67
C GLY A 21 21.87 -4.71 -0.03
N TYR A 22 21.21 -4.34 1.07
CA TYR A 22 20.19 -5.20 1.70
C TYR A 22 18.99 -5.35 0.78
N TYR A 23 18.66 -6.60 0.44
CA TYR A 23 17.58 -6.98 -0.47
C TYR A 23 16.52 -7.88 0.20
N GLY A 24 16.63 -8.10 1.52
CA GLY A 24 15.59 -8.76 2.29
C GLY A 24 14.37 -7.86 2.51
N ASN A 25 13.32 -8.43 3.09
CA ASN A 25 12.13 -7.66 3.48
C ASN A 25 12.52 -6.57 4.47
N SER A 26 12.17 -5.33 4.16
CA SER A 26 12.52 -4.15 4.97
C SER A 26 11.33 -3.21 5.14
N THR A 27 10.18 -3.81 5.41
CA THR A 27 8.87 -3.16 5.54
C THR A 27 8.24 -3.47 6.89
N MET A 28 7.48 -2.52 7.43
CA MET A 28 6.56 -2.73 8.55
C MET A 28 5.11 -2.67 8.08
N ASP A 29 4.24 -3.33 8.82
CA ASP A 29 2.80 -3.13 8.75
C ASP A 29 2.38 -1.98 9.67
N ALA A 30 1.84 -0.91 9.09
CA ALA A 30 1.19 0.17 9.81
C ALA A 30 -0.33 -0.06 9.78
N LYS A 31 -0.94 -0.36 10.93
CA LYS A 31 -2.34 -0.81 11.02
C LYS A 31 -3.24 0.24 11.66
N VAL A 32 -4.25 0.71 10.92
CA VAL A 32 -5.34 1.54 11.44
C VAL A 32 -6.57 0.65 11.63
N VAL A 33 -7.11 0.62 12.85
CA VAL A 33 -8.28 -0.19 13.20
C VAL A 33 -9.42 0.73 13.59
N LEU A 34 -10.51 0.65 12.83
CA LEU A 34 -11.75 1.41 13.04
C LEU A 34 -12.94 0.47 12.82
N LYS A 35 -14.07 0.77 13.45
CA LYS A 35 -15.36 0.18 13.05
C LYS A 35 -15.77 0.74 11.69
N VAL A 36 -16.56 -0.03 10.94
CA VAL A 36 -17.07 0.43 9.64
C VAL A 36 -17.91 1.69 9.79
N SER A 37 -18.75 1.78 10.83
CA SER A 37 -19.54 2.98 11.11
C SER A 37 -18.68 4.21 11.39
N GLU A 38 -17.56 4.04 12.11
CA GLU A 38 -16.61 5.13 12.38
C GLU A 38 -15.91 5.57 11.09
N LEU A 39 -15.52 4.62 10.23
CA LEU A 39 -14.89 4.92 8.95
C LEU A 39 -15.83 5.68 7.99
N ASP A 40 -17.11 5.29 7.96
CA ASP A 40 -18.12 5.87 7.07
C ASP A 40 -18.50 7.31 7.47
N GLU A 41 -18.55 7.59 8.77
CA GLU A 41 -18.94 8.90 9.30
C GLU A 41 -17.77 9.89 9.43
N MET A 42 -16.53 9.38 9.53
CA MET A 42 -15.36 10.20 9.81
C MET A 42 -14.91 11.02 8.58
N PRO A 43 -14.66 12.33 8.74
CA PRO A 43 -14.16 13.12 7.62
C PRO A 43 -12.76 12.69 7.20
N LEU A 44 -12.47 12.75 5.90
CA LEU A 44 -11.23 12.23 5.31
C LEU A 44 -9.95 12.76 5.99
N TYR A 45 -9.94 14.01 6.44
CA TYR A 45 -8.76 14.61 7.08
C TYR A 45 -8.40 13.95 8.42
N GLU A 46 -9.38 13.46 9.18
CA GLU A 46 -9.15 12.72 10.43
C GLU A 46 -8.56 11.33 10.12
N ILE A 47 -9.07 10.66 9.08
CA ILE A 47 -8.51 9.39 8.60
C ILE A 47 -7.05 9.58 8.17
N VAL A 48 -6.75 10.66 7.44
CA VAL A 48 -5.37 11.01 7.05
C VAL A 48 -4.47 11.27 8.26
N LYS A 49 -4.99 11.91 9.31
CA LYS A 49 -4.26 12.13 10.56
C LYS A 49 -3.91 10.81 11.24
N LEU A 50 -4.88 9.91 11.38
CA LEU A 50 -4.66 8.56 11.92
C LEU A 50 -3.60 7.80 11.11
N ILE A 51 -3.69 7.84 9.77
CA ILE A 51 -2.69 7.22 8.90
C ILE A 51 -1.27 7.76 9.18
N LYS A 52 -1.12 9.09 9.26
CA LYS A 52 0.20 9.71 9.53
C LYS A 52 0.75 9.32 10.90
N GLU A 53 -0.08 9.36 11.93
CA GLU A 53 0.29 8.98 13.29
C GLU A 53 0.72 7.52 13.36
N THR A 54 -0.09 6.61 12.82
CA THR A 54 0.23 5.17 12.79
C THR A 54 1.52 4.87 12.01
N LYS A 55 1.75 5.54 10.87
CA LYS A 55 3.01 5.39 10.13
C LYS A 55 4.22 5.79 10.97
N ASN A 56 4.15 6.94 11.66
CA ASN A 56 5.26 7.39 12.51
C ASN A 56 5.54 6.41 13.65
N ILE A 57 4.49 5.91 14.29
CA ILE A 57 4.60 4.89 15.35
C ILE A 57 5.27 3.61 14.83
N SER A 58 4.92 3.18 13.60
CA SER A 58 5.45 1.94 13.02
C SER A 58 6.97 1.94 12.77
N PHE A 59 7.61 3.11 12.86
CA PHE A 59 9.06 3.24 12.73
C PHE A 59 9.81 3.33 14.06
N THR A 60 9.10 3.39 15.18
CA THR A 60 9.70 3.42 16.51
C THR A 60 10.36 2.09 16.86
N THR A 61 11.43 2.16 17.65
CA THR A 61 12.17 0.98 18.11
C THR A 61 11.30 -0.03 18.84
N ASP A 62 10.42 0.46 19.72
CA ASP A 62 9.51 -0.40 20.48
C ASP A 62 8.53 -1.13 19.57
N TYR A 63 7.92 -0.43 18.61
CA TYR A 63 6.98 -1.05 17.67
C TYR A 63 7.67 -2.11 16.81
N VAL A 64 8.86 -1.80 16.31
CA VAL A 64 9.65 -2.69 15.46
C VAL A 64 10.04 -3.95 16.24
N THR A 65 10.60 -3.78 17.43
CA THR A 65 11.06 -4.89 18.28
C THR A 65 9.88 -5.77 18.70
N ASN A 66 8.76 -5.16 19.11
CA ASN A 66 7.55 -5.91 19.48
C ASN A 66 6.96 -6.67 18.29
N SER A 67 7.00 -6.08 17.08
CA SER A 67 6.53 -6.76 15.86
C SER A 67 7.39 -7.97 15.54
N ILE A 68 8.72 -7.84 15.60
CA ILE A 68 9.65 -8.97 15.40
C ILE A 68 9.40 -10.06 16.44
N ASN A 69 9.37 -9.70 17.73
CA ASN A 69 9.13 -10.65 18.81
C ASN A 69 7.79 -11.38 18.67
N SER A 70 6.75 -10.68 18.23
CA SER A 70 5.43 -11.28 18.00
C SER A 70 5.47 -12.29 16.86
N VAL A 71 6.17 -12.00 15.76
CA VAL A 71 6.30 -12.94 14.64
C VAL A 71 7.12 -14.17 15.05
N GLU A 72 8.25 -13.98 15.74
CA GLU A 72 9.11 -15.08 16.21
C GLU A 72 8.38 -15.99 17.21
N THR A 73 7.61 -15.41 18.14
CA THR A 73 6.86 -16.19 19.13
C THR A 73 5.73 -17.00 18.49
N ASN A 74 5.06 -16.45 17.48
CA ASN A 74 3.95 -17.13 16.80
C ASN A 74 4.42 -18.07 15.67
N GLN A 75 5.68 -18.03 15.25
CA GLN A 75 6.23 -18.99 14.27
C GLN A 75 6.23 -20.43 14.79
N GLU A 76 6.24 -20.63 16.12
CA GLU A 76 6.14 -21.96 16.73
C GLU A 76 4.71 -22.57 16.57
N GLU A 77 3.71 -21.76 16.22
CA GLU A 77 2.30 -22.15 16.08
C GLU A 77 1.79 -22.01 14.62
N ASP A 78 2.42 -22.66 13.63
CA ASP A 78 1.93 -22.80 12.23
C ASP A 78 1.11 -21.60 11.68
N PHE A 79 1.58 -20.39 11.97
CA PHE A 79 0.78 -19.17 11.83
C PHE A 79 0.70 -18.82 10.34
N SER A 80 -0.45 -19.06 9.73
CA SER A 80 -0.67 -18.63 8.36
C SER A 80 -0.70 -17.10 8.31
N MET A 81 0.30 -16.49 7.69
CA MET A 81 0.24 -15.08 7.28
C MET A 81 -0.79 -14.83 6.16
N GLU A 82 -1.49 -15.87 5.70
CA GLU A 82 -2.64 -15.72 4.81
C GLU A 82 -3.72 -14.91 5.52
N LEU A 83 -4.01 -13.74 4.95
CA LEU A 83 -5.12 -12.93 5.39
C LEU A 83 -6.33 -13.32 4.54
N GLU A 84 -7.29 -14.00 5.15
CA GLU A 84 -8.55 -14.32 4.48
C GLU A 84 -9.22 -13.03 3.98
N ALA A 85 -9.73 -13.12 2.75
CA ALA A 85 -10.52 -12.11 2.05
C ALA A 85 -11.89 -11.91 2.74
N SER A 86 -11.87 -11.44 3.98
CA SER A 86 -13.05 -11.25 4.83
C SER A 86 -13.85 -9.99 4.50
N GLY A 87 -13.32 -9.11 3.64
CA GLY A 87 -13.84 -7.77 3.39
C GLY A 87 -13.66 -6.78 4.55
N ALA A 88 -13.25 -7.25 5.72
CA ALA A 88 -13.00 -6.42 6.91
C ALA A 88 -11.58 -5.85 6.96
N VAL A 89 -10.69 -6.31 6.08
CA VAL A 89 -9.29 -5.87 6.02
C VAL A 89 -8.96 -5.42 4.61
N THR A 90 -8.35 -4.24 4.51
CA THR A 90 -7.82 -3.69 3.26
C THR A 90 -6.31 -3.55 3.41
N VAL A 91 -5.54 -4.11 2.47
CA VAL A 91 -4.08 -3.99 2.45
C VAL A 91 -3.67 -3.00 1.38
N LEU A 92 -2.93 -1.96 1.75
CA LEU A 92 -2.36 -0.97 0.84
C LEU A 92 -0.87 -1.18 0.66
N THR A 93 -0.41 -1.14 -0.58
CA THR A 93 1.01 -1.04 -0.92
C THR A 93 1.21 -0.02 -2.04
N GLU A 94 2.35 0.67 -2.01
CA GLU A 94 2.67 1.76 -2.91
C GLU A 94 3.96 1.40 -3.65
N TRP A 95 3.94 1.40 -4.97
CA TRP A 95 5.01 0.88 -5.83
C TRP A 95 5.68 1.94 -6.69
N LYS A 96 5.24 3.21 -6.69
CA LYS A 96 5.86 4.27 -7.49
C LYS A 96 7.31 4.49 -7.04
N HIS A 97 7.58 4.35 -5.74
CA HIS A 97 8.93 4.51 -5.19
C HIS A 97 9.92 3.39 -5.60
N LEU A 98 9.47 2.30 -6.23
CA LEU A 98 10.35 1.22 -6.68
C LEU A 98 11.21 1.63 -7.90
N GLY A 99 10.83 2.71 -8.59
CA GLY A 99 11.67 3.32 -9.64
C GLY A 99 11.86 2.44 -10.88
N PHE A 100 11.01 1.43 -11.09
CA PHE A 100 11.13 0.50 -12.23
C PHE A 100 11.06 1.21 -13.60
N HIS A 101 10.26 2.26 -13.73
CA HIS A 101 10.15 3.03 -14.98
C HIS A 101 11.38 3.91 -15.26
N GLU A 102 12.13 4.31 -14.23
CA GLU A 102 13.25 5.25 -14.34
C GLU A 102 14.61 4.56 -14.40
N ASN A 103 14.74 3.39 -13.78
CA ASN A 103 16.05 2.78 -13.49
C ASN A 103 16.32 1.48 -14.27
N ILE A 104 15.38 1.03 -15.12
CA ILE A 104 15.53 -0.20 -15.90
C ILE A 104 15.65 0.15 -17.38
N ASP A 105 16.85 -0.06 -17.93
CA ASP A 105 17.15 0.00 -19.36
C ASP A 105 17.91 -1.27 -19.78
N PHE A 106 17.34 -2.02 -20.73
CA PHE A 106 17.94 -3.22 -21.31
C PHE A 106 18.64 -2.93 -22.65
N GLY A 107 19.37 -1.82 -22.76
CA GLY A 107 20.15 -1.46 -23.96
C GLY A 107 19.36 -0.64 -24.97
N GLY A 108 18.69 0.42 -24.49
CA GLY A 108 17.80 1.29 -25.25
C GLY A 108 16.32 0.89 -25.16
N TYR A 109 15.97 -0.06 -24.30
CA TYR A 109 14.59 -0.54 -24.11
C TYR A 109 14.13 -0.20 -22.70
N GLU A 110 13.46 0.93 -22.60
CA GLU A 110 12.88 1.39 -21.34
C GLU A 110 11.60 0.63 -21.00
N VAL A 111 11.31 0.51 -19.71
CA VAL A 111 10.02 0.00 -19.24
C VAL A 111 8.94 1.04 -19.52
N VAL A 112 7.99 0.69 -20.41
CA VAL A 112 6.86 1.55 -20.78
C VAL A 112 5.60 1.32 -19.94
N ASN A 113 5.48 0.15 -19.29
CA ASN A 113 4.34 -0.21 -18.47
C ASN A 113 4.73 -1.27 -17.43
N LEU A 114 4.12 -1.20 -16.26
CA LEU A 114 4.25 -2.17 -15.18
C LEU A 114 2.86 -2.48 -14.63
N VAL A 115 2.51 -3.76 -14.62
CA VAL A 115 1.21 -4.24 -14.13
C VAL A 115 1.47 -5.31 -13.06
N PRO A 116 0.97 -5.13 -11.83
CA PRO A 116 1.02 -6.18 -10.82
C PRO A 116 0.30 -7.43 -11.30
N ALA A 117 0.87 -8.61 -11.06
CA ALA A 117 0.20 -9.85 -11.36
C ALA A 117 -0.98 -10.08 -10.38
N PRO A 118 -2.15 -10.55 -10.83
CA PRO A 118 -3.27 -10.91 -9.96
C PRO A 118 -2.98 -12.25 -9.25
N CYS A 119 -2.05 -12.25 -8.31
CA CYS A 119 -1.70 -13.42 -7.52
C CYS A 119 -1.66 -13.10 -6.03
N LYS A 120 -1.66 -14.12 -5.16
CA LYS A 120 -1.52 -14.02 -3.69
C LYS A 120 -0.12 -13.54 -3.26
N MET A 121 0.46 -12.58 -3.96
CA MET A 121 1.83 -12.08 -3.75
C MET A 121 2.05 -11.52 -2.34
N LEU A 122 1.01 -10.94 -1.73
CA LEU A 122 1.05 -10.37 -0.37
C LEU A 122 0.25 -11.21 0.64
N ALA A 123 0.18 -12.53 0.41
CA ALA A 123 -0.64 -13.45 1.20
C ALA A 123 -2.15 -13.09 1.26
N THR A 124 -2.60 -12.20 0.38
CA THR A 124 -3.99 -11.82 0.16
C THR A 124 -4.21 -11.48 -1.32
N VAL A 125 -5.43 -11.69 -1.80
CA VAL A 125 -5.84 -11.29 -3.16
C VAL A 125 -6.42 -9.88 -3.22
N ASP A 126 -6.90 -9.34 -2.09
CA ASP A 126 -7.62 -8.05 -2.01
C ASP A 126 -6.69 -6.87 -1.72
N ALA A 127 -5.42 -6.97 -2.12
CA ALA A 127 -4.49 -5.87 -1.99
C ALA A 127 -4.84 -4.74 -2.96
N CYS A 128 -4.69 -3.50 -2.49
CA CYS A 128 -4.81 -2.28 -3.26
C CYS A 128 -3.39 -1.73 -3.49
N ILE A 129 -2.93 -1.82 -4.73
CA ILE A 129 -1.58 -1.50 -5.16
C ILE A 129 -1.62 -0.18 -5.92
N PHE A 130 -0.89 0.81 -5.41
CA PHE A 130 -0.72 2.11 -6.04
C PHE A 130 0.52 2.07 -6.91
N SER A 131 0.39 2.36 -8.20
CA SER A 131 1.52 2.37 -9.14
C SER A 131 1.53 3.63 -10.01
N SER A 132 2.65 3.86 -10.69
CA SER A 132 2.80 5.01 -11.58
C SER A 132 1.91 4.85 -12.82
N PRO A 133 1.49 5.96 -13.45
CA PRO A 133 0.95 5.93 -14.81
C PRO A 133 1.89 5.19 -15.76
N ASN A 134 1.33 4.66 -16.84
CA ASN A 134 2.14 4.03 -17.88
C ASN A 134 2.75 5.14 -18.76
N LYS A 135 3.95 4.93 -19.32
CA LYS A 135 4.61 5.95 -20.18
C LYS A 135 3.88 6.17 -21.51
N LEU A 136 2.98 5.28 -21.90
CA LEU A 136 2.15 5.45 -23.11
C LEU A 136 1.04 6.49 -22.88
N ASP A 137 0.66 6.75 -21.63
CA ASP A 137 -0.32 7.76 -21.23
C ASP A 137 0.32 9.16 -21.07
N ASP A 138 1.66 9.31 -21.17
CA ASP A 138 2.36 10.58 -21.00
C ASP A 138 1.91 11.66 -22.01
N HIS A 139 1.29 11.24 -23.12
CA HIS A 139 0.71 12.12 -24.12
C HIS A 139 -0.69 12.65 -23.76
N ASP A 140 -1.32 12.12 -22.70
CA ASP A 140 -2.62 12.56 -22.19
C ASP A 140 -2.42 13.47 -20.97
N PRO A 141 -2.59 14.80 -21.10
CA PRO A 141 -2.43 15.73 -19.99
C PRO A 141 -3.37 15.46 -18.81
N SER A 142 -4.49 14.73 -19.02
CA SER A 142 -5.40 14.37 -17.93
C SER A 142 -4.85 13.29 -17.00
N MET A 143 -3.76 12.62 -17.41
CA MET A 143 -3.10 11.55 -16.67
C MET A 143 -1.81 12.02 -15.97
N ASP A 144 -1.38 13.27 -16.19
CA ASP A 144 -0.20 13.85 -15.55
C ASP A 144 -0.36 13.89 -14.02
N GLY A 145 0.70 13.49 -13.30
CA GLY A 145 0.66 13.31 -11.84
C GLY A 145 -0.33 12.24 -11.34
N GLY A 146 -0.98 11.50 -12.25
CA GLY A 146 -1.98 10.51 -11.94
C GLY A 146 -1.43 9.33 -11.13
N VAL A 147 -2.35 8.51 -10.62
CA VAL A 147 -2.00 7.28 -9.92
C VAL A 147 -2.88 6.16 -10.43
N ARG A 148 -2.28 5.01 -10.73
CA ARG A 148 -3.02 3.79 -11.06
C ARG A 148 -3.25 2.99 -9.78
N ILE A 149 -4.47 2.49 -9.65
CA ILE A 149 -4.87 1.64 -8.54
C ILE A 149 -5.21 0.27 -9.10
N PHE A 150 -4.47 -0.74 -8.67
CA PHE A 150 -4.79 -2.14 -8.93
C PHE A 150 -5.42 -2.73 -7.67
N THR A 151 -6.67 -3.17 -7.77
CA THR A 151 -7.41 -3.72 -6.62
C THR A 151 -8.28 -4.90 -7.07
N SER A 152 -8.47 -5.85 -6.17
CA SER A 152 -9.40 -6.97 -6.31
C SER A 152 -10.50 -6.81 -5.27
N LEU A 153 -11.74 -7.04 -5.67
CA LEU A 153 -12.92 -7.04 -4.81
C LEU A 153 -13.87 -8.14 -5.28
N PRO A 154 -14.79 -8.61 -4.43
CA PRO A 154 -15.90 -9.44 -4.87
C PRO A 154 -16.64 -8.81 -6.05
N VAL A 155 -17.13 -9.66 -6.97
CA VAL A 155 -17.80 -9.23 -8.20
C VAL A 155 -18.94 -8.25 -7.91
N ASP A 156 -19.73 -8.52 -6.87
CA ASP A 156 -20.88 -7.70 -6.49
C ASP A 156 -20.51 -6.35 -5.87
N ALA A 157 -19.29 -6.20 -5.33
CA ALA A 157 -18.81 -4.96 -4.72
C ALA A 157 -18.17 -4.00 -5.74
N MET A 158 -17.62 -4.53 -6.85
CA MET A 158 -16.90 -3.75 -7.85
C MET A 158 -17.72 -2.62 -8.50
N PRO A 159 -19.03 -2.78 -8.84
CA PRO A 159 -19.84 -1.70 -9.39
C PRO A 159 -19.89 -0.48 -8.45
N LYS A 160 -20.24 -0.71 -7.19
CA LYS A 160 -20.34 0.36 -6.19
C LYS A 160 -18.98 1.04 -5.95
N PHE A 161 -17.90 0.27 -5.92
CA PHE A 161 -16.55 0.82 -5.82
C PHE A 161 -16.22 1.78 -6.98
N LYS A 162 -16.57 1.41 -8.22
CA LYS A 162 -16.36 2.29 -9.39
C LYS A 162 -17.14 3.59 -9.28
N ASP A 163 -18.40 3.52 -8.84
CA ASP A 163 -19.24 4.72 -8.66
C ASP A 163 -18.61 5.69 -7.65
N GLU A 164 -18.09 5.19 -6.52
CA GLU A 164 -17.43 6.01 -5.50
C GLU A 164 -16.11 6.63 -6.00
N ILE A 165 -15.30 5.88 -6.76
CA ILE A 165 -14.08 6.41 -7.38
C ILE A 165 -14.40 7.49 -8.42
N GLU A 166 -15.45 7.31 -9.21
CA GLU A 166 -15.91 8.34 -10.15
C GLU A 166 -16.40 9.59 -9.42
N ALA A 167 -17.08 9.44 -8.28
CA ALA A 167 -17.50 10.57 -7.44
C ALA A 167 -16.30 11.43 -6.97
N LEU A 168 -15.14 10.83 -6.71
CA LEU A 168 -13.90 11.55 -6.36
C LEU A 168 -13.42 12.50 -7.48
N ARG A 169 -13.65 12.17 -8.75
CA ARG A 169 -13.28 13.05 -9.87
C ARG A 169 -14.01 14.39 -9.78
N PHE A 170 -15.28 14.37 -9.38
CA PHE A 170 -16.09 15.57 -9.26
C PHE A 170 -15.69 16.44 -8.06
N LEU A 171 -15.16 15.83 -6.99
CA LEU A 171 -14.62 16.56 -5.84
C LEU A 171 -13.35 17.33 -6.19
N TYR A 172 -12.46 16.76 -7.03
CA TYR A 172 -11.26 17.44 -7.50
C TYR A 172 -11.55 18.57 -8.50
N SER A 173 -12.62 18.48 -9.29
CA SER A 173 -13.00 19.54 -10.24
C SER A 173 -13.56 20.83 -9.60
N LYS A 174 -13.80 20.81 -8.28
CA LYS A 174 -14.39 21.92 -7.51
C LYS A 174 -13.41 22.59 -6.54
N LEU A 175 -12.16 22.13 -6.49
CA LEU A 175 -11.05 22.73 -5.76
C LEU A 175 -10.14 23.49 -6.72
#